data_AF-A0A1E7GPC6-F1
#
_entry.id   AF-A0A1E7GPC6-F1
#
_cell.length_a   1.000
_cell.length_b   1.000
_cell.length_c   1.000
_cell.angle_alpha   90.00
_cell.angle_beta   90.00
_cell.angle_gamma   90.00
#
_symmetry.space_group_name_H-M   'P 1'
#
loop_
_entity.id
_entity.type
_entity.pdbx_description
1 polymer ?
#
loop_
_entity_poly.entity_id
_entity_poly.type
_entity_poly.pdbx_seq_one_letter_code
_entity_poly.pdbx_strand_id
1 'polypeptide(L)'
;MELTSVQNRLTSLPFKQLLGRSDVIASLGLVSILMIMIIPLPSIVLDLFLSMNITIALLILVVSLYTVKAIDFSIFPSILLTTTLFRLSLNVASTRLILLHGDEGSGAAGTVIQSFGQFVVGGNYVVGIVIFSILVLINFMVITKGAGRVAEVAARFTLDAMPGKQMAIDADLNAGLIDENEARRRREEISKEANFHGAMDGASKFVKGDAIAAIIITLINIGAGFVIGVVQKGMPMAEAAANYTILTVGDGLVGQIPALIISTSAGLLVTRSTGEKDFGTDLKNQFSRNGVAIWVVSAILMIFAFIPGLPFFPFLILSFAMAALAYQVDKTKRTREEMIEEKKEDKVVSKEENYEEMLNVDLLQLEVGYGLIPFVDSAQDGELLHRIQSIRKQFAMNTGFIVPPVHIKDNLQLSPNQYTFSLKGIKIAEAEMLPGHFMAMDPGTVTETIKGIATEEPAFGLPAIWISEDKKDRAQIAGYTVVDCTTVMATHISEIIKQHSHE
;
A
#
# COMPACT_ATOMS: atom_id res chain seq x y z
N MET A 1 18.36 -62.21 -29.61
CA MET A 1 18.24 -62.07 -28.14
C MET A 1 18.75 -60.71 -27.63
N GLU A 2 19.26 -59.81 -28.47
CA GLU A 2 19.77 -58.49 -28.05
C GLU A 2 18.88 -57.28 -28.40
N LEU A 3 17.80 -57.46 -29.15
CA LEU A 3 16.89 -56.35 -29.50
C LEU A 3 15.77 -56.11 -28.45
N THR A 4 15.50 -57.11 -27.61
CA THR A 4 14.50 -57.00 -26.52
C THR A 4 15.08 -56.39 -25.24
N SER A 5 16.40 -56.36 -25.06
CA SER A 5 17.06 -55.79 -23.87
C SER A 5 17.19 -54.26 -23.93
N VAL A 6 17.16 -53.66 -25.12
CA VAL A 6 17.19 -52.19 -25.30
C VAL A 6 15.80 -51.58 -25.11
N GLN A 7 14.74 -52.26 -25.57
CA GLN A 7 13.34 -51.82 -25.38
C GLN A 7 12.91 -51.83 -23.91
N ASN A 8 13.42 -52.78 -23.11
CA ASN A 8 13.16 -52.85 -21.67
C ASN A 8 13.98 -51.89 -20.80
N ARG A 9 15.07 -51.30 -21.33
CA ARG A 9 15.84 -50.25 -20.61
C ARG A 9 15.29 -48.84 -20.84
N LEU A 10 14.55 -48.61 -21.93
CA LEU A 10 13.86 -47.35 -22.19
C LEU A 10 12.52 -47.23 -21.44
N THR A 11 11.89 -48.35 -21.09
CA THR A 11 10.62 -48.40 -20.35
C THR A 11 10.78 -48.39 -18.83
N SER A 12 12.00 -48.53 -18.31
CA SER A 12 12.32 -48.41 -16.88
C SER A 12 12.94 -47.08 -16.48
N LEU A 13 12.89 -46.06 -17.34
CA LEU A 13 13.18 -44.70 -16.90
C LEU A 13 12.09 -44.27 -15.92
N PRO A 14 12.41 -43.68 -14.76
CA PRO A 14 11.43 -43.23 -13.79
C PRO A 14 10.79 -41.93 -14.30
N PHE A 15 10.19 -41.96 -15.49
CA PHE A 15 9.64 -40.81 -16.20
C PHE A 15 8.64 -40.06 -15.32
N LYS A 16 7.87 -40.80 -14.50
CA LYS A 16 6.91 -40.25 -13.54
C LYS A 16 7.57 -39.56 -12.32
N GLN A 17 8.75 -40.00 -11.87
CA GLN A 17 9.50 -39.32 -10.80
C GLN A 17 10.34 -38.16 -11.34
N LEU A 18 10.81 -38.24 -12.60
CA LEU A 18 11.52 -37.17 -13.29
C LEU A 18 10.58 -36.01 -13.65
N LEU A 19 9.37 -36.31 -14.14
CA LEU A 19 8.27 -35.35 -14.35
C LEU A 19 7.70 -34.79 -13.05
N GLY A 20 8.01 -35.38 -11.89
CA GLY A 20 7.59 -34.82 -10.59
C GLY A 20 8.44 -33.64 -10.13
N ARG A 21 9.61 -33.41 -10.74
CA ARG A 21 10.48 -32.27 -10.42
C ARG A 21 10.06 -31.04 -11.22
N SER A 22 9.65 -29.99 -10.53
CA SER A 22 9.26 -28.68 -11.10
C SER A 22 10.28 -28.14 -12.11
N ASP A 23 11.57 -28.31 -11.81
CA ASP A 23 12.66 -27.76 -12.63
C ASP A 23 12.79 -28.48 -13.97
N VAL A 24 12.51 -29.79 -13.99
CA VAL A 24 12.50 -30.60 -15.21
C VAL A 24 11.31 -30.22 -16.08
N ILE A 25 10.12 -30.04 -15.48
CA ILE A 25 8.93 -29.59 -16.22
C ILE A 25 9.16 -28.21 -16.84
N ALA A 26 9.73 -27.26 -16.07
CA ALA A 26 10.00 -25.91 -16.55
C ALA A 26 11.00 -25.91 -17.72
N SER A 27 12.10 -26.67 -17.57
CA SER A 27 13.13 -26.80 -18.62
C SER A 27 12.58 -27.46 -19.89
N LEU A 28 11.81 -28.54 -19.73
CA LEU A 28 11.20 -29.28 -20.84
C LEU A 28 10.12 -28.44 -21.53
N GLY A 29 9.37 -27.62 -20.77
CA GLY A 29 8.44 -26.63 -21.31
C GLY A 29 9.16 -25.58 -22.16
N LEU A 30 10.28 -25.02 -21.69
CA LEU A 30 11.07 -24.05 -22.45
C LEU A 30 11.62 -24.65 -23.76
N VAL A 31 12.15 -25.88 -23.71
CA VAL A 31 12.61 -26.59 -24.91
C VAL A 31 11.45 -26.86 -25.87
N SER A 32 10.27 -27.19 -25.34
CA SER A 32 9.06 -27.39 -26.16
C SER A 32 8.64 -26.12 -26.90
N ILE A 33 8.76 -24.95 -26.26
CA ILE A 33 8.50 -23.64 -26.89
C ILE A 33 9.44 -23.43 -28.10
N LEU A 34 10.73 -23.76 -27.95
CA LEU A 34 11.69 -23.66 -29.07
C LEU A 34 11.39 -24.68 -30.18
N MET A 35 10.95 -25.89 -29.82
CA MET A 35 10.57 -26.91 -30.80
C MET A 35 9.37 -26.52 -31.64
N ILE A 36 8.40 -25.77 -31.08
CA ILE A 36 7.26 -25.20 -31.84
C ILE A 36 7.75 -24.34 -33.01
N MET A 37 8.88 -23.64 -32.87
CA MET A 37 9.44 -22.80 -33.94
C MET A 37 9.99 -23.64 -35.11
N ILE A 38 10.47 -24.87 -34.83
CA ILE A 38 11.14 -25.72 -35.81
C ILE A 38 10.14 -26.69 -36.45
N ILE A 39 9.26 -27.30 -35.65
CA ILE A 39 8.37 -28.38 -36.09
C ILE A 39 7.08 -27.78 -36.69
N PRO A 40 6.65 -28.21 -37.88
CA PRO A 40 5.37 -27.79 -38.44
C PRO A 40 4.22 -28.27 -37.55
N LEU A 41 3.38 -27.34 -37.11
CA LEU A 41 2.21 -27.64 -36.28
C LEU A 41 0.95 -27.79 -37.12
N PRO A 42 0.09 -28.79 -36.82
CA PRO A 42 -1.27 -28.83 -37.34
C PRO A 42 -2.07 -27.61 -36.87
N SER A 43 -3.02 -27.14 -37.70
CA SER A 43 -3.88 -25.98 -37.39
C SER A 43 -4.62 -26.11 -36.05
N ILE A 44 -5.10 -27.31 -35.71
CA ILE A 44 -5.79 -27.59 -34.43
C ILE A 44 -4.87 -27.36 -33.22
N VAL A 45 -3.61 -27.78 -33.32
CA VAL A 45 -2.63 -27.61 -32.22
C VAL A 45 -2.24 -26.15 -32.09
N LEU A 46 -2.11 -25.44 -33.21
CA LEU A 46 -1.88 -24.01 -33.22
C LEU A 46 -3.04 -23.26 -32.55
N ASP A 47 -4.30 -23.55 -32.92
CA ASP A 47 -5.49 -22.97 -32.30
C ASP A 47 -5.53 -23.21 -30.78
N LEU A 48 -5.16 -24.41 -30.33
CA LEU A 48 -5.06 -24.75 -28.90
C LEU A 48 -4.00 -23.89 -28.20
N PHE A 49 -2.81 -23.74 -28.77
CA PHE A 49 -1.74 -22.95 -28.18
C PHE A 49 -2.00 -21.45 -28.21
N LEU A 50 -2.63 -20.92 -29.27
CA LEU A 50 -3.07 -19.53 -29.33
C LEU A 50 -4.14 -19.25 -28.26
N SER A 51 -5.11 -20.16 -28.11
CA SER A 51 -6.14 -20.06 -27.06
C SER A 51 -5.54 -20.16 -25.65
N MET A 52 -4.56 -21.05 -25.47
CA MET A 52 -3.81 -21.19 -24.23
C MET A 52 -3.03 -19.91 -23.91
N ASN A 53 -2.39 -19.28 -24.90
CA ASN A 53 -1.68 -18.01 -24.73
C ASN A 53 -2.63 -16.88 -24.27
N ILE A 54 -3.81 -16.75 -24.89
CA ILE A 54 -4.85 -15.80 -24.44
C ILE A 54 -5.27 -16.10 -23.00
N THR A 55 -5.50 -17.36 -22.67
CA THR A 55 -5.91 -17.80 -21.33
C THR A 55 -4.85 -17.47 -20.28
N ILE A 56 -3.57 -17.73 -20.59
CA ILE A 56 -2.44 -17.40 -19.70
C ILE A 56 -2.34 -15.88 -19.51
N ALA A 57 -2.49 -15.09 -20.58
CA ALA A 57 -2.47 -13.64 -20.47
C ALA A 57 -3.59 -13.10 -19.56
N LEU A 58 -4.81 -13.61 -19.71
CA LEU A 58 -5.94 -13.27 -18.84
C LEU A 58 -5.69 -13.69 -17.38
N LEU A 59 -5.16 -14.90 -17.17
CA LEU A 59 -4.80 -15.37 -15.83
C LEU A 59 -3.77 -14.45 -15.19
N ILE A 60 -2.72 -14.05 -15.93
CA ILE A 60 -1.71 -13.10 -15.45
C ILE A 60 -2.36 -11.78 -15.04
N LEU A 61 -3.24 -11.21 -15.86
CA LEU A 61 -3.94 -9.96 -15.54
C LEU A 61 -4.77 -10.06 -14.27
N VAL A 62 -5.54 -11.14 -14.15
CA VAL A 62 -6.40 -11.38 -12.98
C VAL A 62 -5.54 -11.54 -11.73
N VAL A 63 -4.47 -12.35 -11.78
CA VAL A 63 -3.54 -12.51 -10.65
C VAL A 63 -2.92 -11.17 -10.27
N SER A 64 -2.43 -10.38 -11.25
CA SER A 64 -1.88 -9.04 -11.01
C SER A 64 -2.88 -8.07 -10.35
N LEU A 65 -4.18 -8.18 -10.65
CA LEU A 65 -5.21 -7.37 -10.00
C LEU A 65 -5.40 -7.73 -8.52
N TYR A 66 -5.29 -9.01 -8.16
CA TYR A 66 -5.42 -9.50 -6.79
C TYR A 66 -4.14 -9.40 -5.96
N THR A 67 -2.97 -9.26 -6.59
CA THR A 67 -1.69 -9.13 -5.88
C THR A 67 -1.65 -7.82 -5.06
N VAL A 68 -1.39 -7.92 -3.76
CA VAL A 68 -1.33 -6.76 -2.86
C VAL A 68 -0.02 -5.97 -3.07
N LYS A 69 1.14 -6.62 -2.89
CA LYS A 69 2.44 -6.01 -3.13
C LYS A 69 3.07 -6.58 -4.40
N ALA A 70 3.70 -5.74 -5.21
CA ALA A 70 4.35 -6.16 -6.47
C ALA A 70 5.29 -7.37 -6.29
N ILE A 71 6.01 -7.39 -5.17
CA ILE A 71 6.98 -8.43 -4.78
C ILE A 71 6.35 -9.79 -4.46
N ASP A 72 5.07 -9.84 -4.10
CA ASP A 72 4.35 -11.10 -3.81
C ASP A 72 4.23 -11.94 -5.08
N PHE A 73 4.26 -11.30 -6.26
CA PHE A 73 4.33 -11.97 -7.56
C PHE A 73 5.74 -11.96 -8.14
N SER A 74 6.74 -12.36 -7.33
CA SER A 74 8.17 -12.30 -7.67
C SER A 74 8.58 -13.07 -8.94
N ILE A 75 7.83 -14.09 -9.35
CA ILE A 75 8.08 -14.90 -10.57
C ILE A 75 7.57 -14.24 -11.86
N PHE A 76 6.83 -13.12 -11.77
CA PHE A 76 6.26 -12.44 -12.93
C PHE A 76 7.28 -12.10 -14.03
N PRO A 77 8.51 -11.59 -13.76
CA PRO A 77 9.46 -11.28 -14.83
C PRO A 77 9.81 -12.51 -15.67
N SER A 78 9.98 -13.66 -15.01
CA SER A 78 10.27 -14.94 -15.67
C SER A 78 9.08 -15.43 -16.50
N ILE A 79 7.86 -15.33 -15.97
CA ILE A 79 6.63 -15.66 -16.72
C ILE A 79 6.50 -14.77 -17.95
N LEU A 80 6.77 -13.48 -17.83
CA LEU A 80 6.71 -12.53 -18.93
C LEU A 80 7.74 -12.86 -20.03
N LEU A 81 8.95 -13.27 -19.66
CA LEU A 81 9.95 -13.75 -20.63
C LEU A 81 9.49 -15.05 -21.33
N THR A 82 9.05 -16.05 -20.57
CA THR A 82 8.61 -17.34 -21.12
C THR A 82 7.38 -17.21 -22.02
N THR A 83 6.38 -16.42 -21.61
CA THR A 83 5.19 -16.15 -22.43
C THR A 83 5.52 -15.36 -23.68
N THR A 84 6.47 -14.42 -23.61
CA THR A 84 6.96 -13.70 -24.80
C THR A 84 7.65 -14.65 -25.79
N LEU A 85 8.49 -15.57 -25.31
CA LEU A 85 9.09 -16.60 -26.16
C LEU A 85 8.04 -17.53 -26.77
N PHE A 86 7.01 -17.89 -26.00
CA PHE A 86 5.88 -18.68 -26.49
C PHE A 86 5.10 -17.94 -27.58
N ARG A 87 4.83 -16.64 -27.41
CA ARG A 87 4.21 -15.81 -28.46
C ARG A 87 5.06 -15.79 -29.73
N LEU A 88 6.36 -15.53 -29.60
CA LEU A 88 7.26 -15.49 -30.75
C LEU A 88 7.29 -16.83 -31.50
N SER A 89 7.33 -17.95 -30.78
CA SER A 89 7.32 -19.26 -31.43
C SER A 89 5.99 -19.55 -32.14
N LEU A 90 4.86 -19.13 -31.55
CA LEU A 90 3.56 -19.24 -32.19
C LEU A 90 3.45 -18.34 -33.43
N ASN A 91 3.95 -17.11 -33.39
CA ASN A 91 3.97 -16.20 -34.55
C ASN A 91 4.78 -16.80 -35.72
N VAL A 92 5.90 -17.48 -35.42
CA VAL A 92 6.70 -18.16 -36.46
C VAL A 92 5.95 -19.39 -37.01
N ALA A 93 5.30 -20.16 -36.14
CA ALA A 93 4.52 -21.33 -36.54
C ALA A 93 3.29 -20.96 -37.39
N SER A 94 2.55 -19.91 -36.98
CA SER A 94 1.39 -19.39 -37.72
C SER A 94 1.81 -18.77 -39.05
N THR A 95 2.88 -17.97 -39.08
CA THR A 95 3.47 -17.43 -40.31
C THR A 95 3.78 -18.53 -41.33
N ARG A 96 4.42 -19.62 -40.88
CA ARG A 96 4.68 -20.76 -41.76
C ARG A 96 3.40 -21.34 -42.33
N LEU A 97 2.37 -21.52 -41.49
CA LEU A 97 1.09 -22.08 -41.91
C LEU A 97 0.38 -21.16 -42.93
N ILE A 98 0.39 -19.84 -42.69
CA ILE A 98 -0.17 -18.81 -43.58
C ILE A 98 0.56 -18.81 -44.92
N LEU A 99 1.89 -18.84 -44.93
CA LEU A 99 2.67 -18.78 -46.18
C LEU A 99 2.60 -20.08 -47.00
N LEU A 100 2.44 -21.24 -46.35
CA LEU A 100 2.39 -22.54 -47.05
C LEU A 100 0.99 -22.93 -47.54
N HIS A 101 -0.04 -22.62 -46.76
CA HIS A 101 -1.42 -23.07 -47.01
C HIS A 101 -2.41 -21.92 -47.20
N GLY A 102 -1.98 -20.65 -47.14
CA GLY A 102 -2.89 -19.49 -47.28
C GLY A 102 -3.61 -19.41 -48.63
N ASP A 103 -3.17 -20.17 -49.63
CA ASP A 103 -3.86 -20.34 -50.91
C ASP A 103 -5.12 -21.23 -50.82
N GLU A 104 -5.23 -22.08 -49.80
CA GLU A 104 -6.39 -22.95 -49.55
C GLU A 104 -7.59 -22.16 -48.97
N GLY A 105 -7.42 -20.87 -48.71
CA GLY A 105 -8.46 -19.95 -48.26
C GLY A 105 -8.27 -19.42 -46.84
N SER A 106 -9.24 -18.63 -46.36
CA SER A 106 -9.17 -17.96 -45.05
C SER A 106 -9.18 -18.89 -43.83
N GLY A 107 -9.46 -20.19 -43.99
CA GLY A 107 -9.44 -21.19 -42.90
C GLY A 107 -8.10 -21.94 -42.76
N ALA A 108 -7.14 -21.71 -43.65
CA ALA A 108 -5.92 -22.52 -43.72
C ALA A 108 -4.98 -22.37 -42.51
N ALA A 109 -5.02 -21.21 -41.84
CA ALA A 109 -4.15 -20.92 -40.71
C ALA A 109 -4.74 -21.30 -39.34
N GLY A 110 -5.92 -21.92 -39.30
CA GLY A 110 -6.64 -22.23 -38.06
C GLY A 110 -7.87 -21.35 -37.85
N THR A 111 -8.79 -21.87 -37.04
CA THR A 111 -10.12 -21.29 -36.80
C THR A 111 -10.02 -20.02 -35.96
N VAL A 112 -9.08 -19.96 -35.03
CA VAL A 112 -8.88 -18.80 -34.16
C VAL A 112 -8.42 -17.61 -35.00
N ILE A 113 -7.36 -17.80 -35.80
CA ILE A 113 -6.82 -16.75 -36.69
C ILE A 113 -7.90 -16.25 -37.66
N GLN A 114 -8.63 -17.18 -38.30
CA GLN A 114 -9.72 -16.83 -39.22
C GLN A 114 -10.80 -15.99 -38.53
N SER A 115 -11.23 -16.39 -37.34
CA SER A 115 -12.31 -15.72 -36.59
C SER A 115 -11.91 -14.29 -36.20
N PHE A 116 -10.69 -14.10 -35.71
CA PHE A 116 -10.18 -12.76 -35.37
C PHE A 116 -9.97 -11.89 -36.62
N GLY A 117 -9.47 -12.47 -37.71
CA GLY A 117 -9.30 -11.76 -38.98
C GLY A 117 -10.64 -11.28 -39.55
N GLN A 118 -11.64 -12.15 -39.61
CA GLN A 118 -12.97 -11.80 -40.11
C GLN A 118 -13.69 -10.78 -39.21
N PHE A 119 -13.54 -10.88 -37.89
CA PHE A 119 -14.14 -9.95 -36.93
C PHE A 119 -13.72 -8.49 -37.16
N VAL A 120 -12.44 -8.26 -37.48
CA VAL A 120 -11.91 -6.91 -37.70
C VAL A 120 -12.06 -6.44 -39.14
N VAL A 121 -11.89 -7.35 -40.10
CA VAL A 121 -11.94 -7.00 -41.52
C VAL A 121 -13.37 -6.73 -41.99
N GLY A 122 -14.38 -7.40 -41.43
CA GLY A 122 -15.80 -7.16 -41.75
C GLY A 122 -16.15 -7.29 -43.25
N GLY A 123 -15.34 -8.03 -44.00
CA GLY A 123 -15.45 -8.17 -45.47
C GLY A 123 -14.72 -7.09 -46.29
N ASN A 124 -14.13 -6.06 -45.68
CA ASN A 124 -13.34 -5.04 -46.35
C ASN A 124 -11.87 -5.07 -45.88
N TYR A 125 -11.00 -5.72 -46.65
CA TYR A 125 -9.58 -5.90 -46.31
C TYR A 125 -8.83 -4.56 -46.15
N VAL A 126 -9.23 -3.49 -46.84
CA VAL A 126 -8.63 -2.16 -46.68
C VAL A 126 -8.93 -1.60 -45.29
N VAL A 127 -10.19 -1.67 -44.86
CA VAL A 127 -10.59 -1.25 -43.51
C VAL A 127 -9.90 -2.09 -42.45
N GLY A 128 -9.80 -3.41 -42.69
CA GLY A 128 -9.06 -4.32 -41.82
C GLY A 128 -7.59 -3.92 -41.63
N ILE A 129 -6.86 -3.61 -42.71
CA ILE A 129 -5.47 -3.13 -42.63
C ILE A 129 -5.38 -1.83 -41.82
N VAL A 130 -6.30 -0.88 -42.02
CA VAL A 130 -6.30 0.41 -41.30
C VAL A 130 -6.52 0.20 -39.80
N ILE A 131 -7.55 -0.55 -39.42
CA ILE A 131 -7.85 -0.84 -38.01
C ILE A 131 -6.68 -1.60 -37.36
N PHE A 132 -6.16 -2.62 -38.05
CA PHE A 132 -5.01 -3.38 -37.58
C PHE A 132 -3.77 -2.50 -37.38
N SER A 133 -3.46 -1.62 -38.33
CA SER A 133 -2.33 -0.69 -38.23
C SER A 133 -2.46 0.26 -37.04
N ILE A 134 -3.68 0.73 -36.75
CA ILE A 134 -3.96 1.55 -35.56
C ILE A 134 -3.73 0.74 -34.27
N LEU A 135 -4.25 -0.49 -34.20
CA LEU A 135 -4.08 -1.34 -33.02
C LEU A 135 -2.61 -1.67 -32.75
N VAL A 136 -1.86 -1.96 -33.82
CA VAL A 136 -0.41 -2.16 -33.77
C VAL A 136 0.32 -0.92 -33.26
N LEU A 137 -0.01 0.26 -33.79
CA LEU A 137 0.58 1.52 -33.36
C LEU A 137 0.28 1.80 -31.89
N ILE A 138 -0.97 1.62 -31.44
CA ILE A 138 -1.36 1.81 -30.04
C ILE A 138 -0.60 0.83 -29.14
N ASN A 139 -0.58 -0.45 -29.49
CA ASN A 139 0.11 -1.47 -28.70
C ASN A 139 1.61 -1.18 -28.57
N PHE A 140 2.29 -0.84 -29.66
CA PHE A 140 3.73 -0.59 -29.64
C PHE A 140 4.07 0.78 -29.03
N MET A 141 3.51 1.86 -29.59
CA MET A 141 3.93 3.23 -29.29
C MET A 141 3.44 3.72 -27.93
N VAL A 142 2.23 3.34 -27.53
CA VAL A 142 1.61 3.79 -26.28
C VAL A 142 1.88 2.78 -25.17
N ILE A 143 1.55 1.52 -25.40
CA ILE A 143 1.42 0.56 -24.30
C ILE A 143 2.75 -0.11 -23.99
N THR A 144 3.36 -0.79 -24.95
CA THR A 144 4.64 -1.49 -24.75
C THR A 144 5.77 -0.52 -24.42
N LYS A 145 5.87 0.60 -25.15
CA LYS A 145 6.86 1.65 -24.87
C LYS A 145 6.57 2.39 -23.56
N GLY A 146 5.29 2.61 -23.23
CA GLY A 146 4.87 3.22 -21.96
C GLY A 146 5.22 2.33 -20.76
N ALA A 147 4.81 1.07 -20.79
CA ALA A 147 5.11 0.08 -19.75
C ALA A 147 6.62 -0.10 -19.55
N GLY A 148 7.40 -0.17 -20.64
CA GLY A 148 8.85 -0.25 -20.56
C GLY A 148 9.48 0.97 -19.87
N ARG A 149 9.01 2.20 -20.19
CA ARG A 149 9.49 3.41 -19.50
C ARG A 149 9.13 3.44 -18.03
N VAL A 150 7.92 3.01 -17.69
CA VAL A 150 7.47 2.93 -16.30
C VAL A 150 8.30 1.91 -15.52
N ALA A 151 8.59 0.75 -16.10
CA ALA A 151 9.48 -0.26 -15.53
C ALA A 151 10.91 0.24 -15.33
N GLU A 152 11.49 0.90 -16.34
CA GLU A 152 12.84 1.46 -16.27
C GLU A 152 12.96 2.52 -15.17
N VAL A 153 12.00 3.45 -15.11
CA VAL A 153 12.00 4.55 -14.13
C VAL A 153 11.75 4.02 -12.72
N ALA A 154 10.77 3.13 -12.54
CA ALA A 154 10.49 2.52 -11.24
C ALA A 154 11.69 1.72 -10.74
N ALA A 155 12.32 0.91 -11.62
CA ALA A 155 13.48 0.13 -11.24
C ALA A 155 14.64 1.03 -10.82
N ARG A 156 14.93 2.08 -11.59
CA ARG A 156 15.99 3.02 -11.24
C ARG A 156 15.75 3.69 -9.90
N PHE A 157 14.57 4.25 -9.65
CA PHE A 157 14.28 4.93 -8.39
C PHE A 157 14.29 3.97 -7.19
N THR A 158 13.75 2.76 -7.35
CA THR A 158 13.76 1.76 -6.28
C THR A 158 15.18 1.29 -5.96
N LEU A 159 16.02 1.10 -6.98
CA LEU A 159 17.43 0.71 -6.81
C LEU A 159 18.25 1.85 -6.18
N ASP A 160 18.04 3.09 -6.61
CA ASP A 160 18.71 4.28 -6.05
C ASP A 160 18.32 4.53 -4.59
N ALA A 161 17.10 4.13 -4.19
CA ALA A 161 16.62 4.25 -2.81
C ALA A 161 17.12 3.13 -1.87
N MET A 162 17.75 2.07 -2.40
CA MET A 162 18.16 0.92 -1.59
C MET A 162 19.17 1.24 -0.49
N PRO A 163 20.26 1.99 -0.73
CA PRO A 163 21.20 2.34 0.33
C PRO A 163 20.51 3.09 1.47
N GLY A 164 19.58 4.00 1.15
CA GLY A 164 18.79 4.72 2.16
C GLY A 164 17.91 3.79 2.99
N LYS A 165 17.21 2.83 2.36
CA LYS A 165 16.41 1.82 3.08
C LYS A 165 17.29 0.90 3.95
N GLN A 166 18.48 0.52 3.48
CA GLN A 166 19.41 -0.31 4.26
C GLN A 166 19.99 0.45 5.45
N MET A 167 20.40 1.71 5.25
CA MET A 167 20.88 2.59 6.32
C MET A 167 19.80 2.84 7.38
N ALA A 168 18.53 2.97 6.98
CA ALA A 168 17.42 3.09 7.91
C ALA A 168 17.26 1.84 8.80
N ILE A 169 17.41 0.64 8.23
CA ILE A 169 17.39 -0.61 9.01
C ILE A 169 18.57 -0.66 9.99
N ASP A 170 19.76 -0.24 9.56
CA ASP A 170 20.94 -0.21 10.42
C ASP A 170 20.78 0.79 11.55
N ALA A 171 20.19 1.96 11.27
CA ALA A 171 19.87 2.97 12.27
C ALA A 171 18.84 2.44 13.29
N ASP A 172 17.75 1.81 12.83
CA ASP A 172 16.73 1.23 13.70
C ASP A 172 17.29 0.11 14.59
N LEU A 173 18.16 -0.74 14.04
CA LEU A 173 18.82 -1.82 14.78
C LEU A 173 19.79 -1.25 15.84
N ASN A 174 20.60 -0.26 15.47
CA ASN A 174 21.52 0.41 16.39
C ASN A 174 20.79 1.22 17.48
N ALA A 175 19.59 1.74 17.18
CA ALA A 175 18.73 2.42 18.14
C ALA A 175 17.93 1.45 19.04
N GLY A 176 17.99 0.14 18.79
CA GLY A 176 17.24 -0.88 19.54
C GLY A 176 15.73 -0.88 19.25
N LEU A 177 15.28 -0.27 18.16
CA LEU A 177 13.87 -0.27 17.75
C LEU A 177 13.44 -1.60 17.12
N ILE A 178 14.39 -2.34 16.54
CA ILE A 178 14.18 -3.66 15.93
C ILE A 178 15.27 -4.64 16.39
N ASP A 179 14.97 -5.93 16.31
CA ASP A 179 15.93 -7.01 16.60
C ASP A 179 16.69 -7.46 15.32
N GLU A 180 17.68 -8.33 15.51
CA GLU A 180 18.52 -8.84 14.41
C GLU A 180 17.74 -9.71 13.41
N ASN A 181 16.71 -10.43 13.86
CA ASN A 181 15.87 -11.26 13.00
C ASN A 181 14.98 -10.40 12.10
N GLU A 182 14.38 -9.35 12.65
CA GLU A 182 13.57 -8.37 11.93
C GLU A 182 14.43 -7.57 10.95
N ALA A 183 15.63 -7.14 11.36
CA ALA A 183 16.59 -6.50 10.46
C ALA A 183 16.96 -7.41 9.27
N ARG A 184 17.20 -8.70 9.52
CA ARG A 184 17.49 -9.69 8.47
C ARG A 184 16.30 -9.89 7.53
N ARG A 185 15.08 -9.99 8.08
CA ARG A 185 13.82 -10.12 7.29
C ARG A 185 13.62 -8.92 6.38
N ARG A 186 13.73 -7.69 6.90
CA ARG A 186 13.60 -6.46 6.11
C ARG A 186 14.66 -6.33 5.02
N ARG A 187 15.91 -6.71 5.30
CA ARG A 187 16.98 -6.76 4.28
C ARG A 187 16.68 -7.77 3.17
N GLU A 188 16.11 -8.93 3.51
CA GLU A 188 15.69 -9.92 2.52
C GLU A 188 14.55 -9.39 1.63
N GLU A 189 13.57 -8.69 2.23
CA GLU A 189 12.49 -8.03 1.47
C GLU A 189 13.04 -6.97 0.50
N ILE A 190 13.97 -6.10 0.94
CA ILE A 190 14.64 -5.12 0.07
C ILE A 190 15.39 -5.81 -1.07
N SER A 191 16.11 -6.91 -0.78
CA SER A 191 16.83 -7.68 -1.80
C SER A 191 15.87 -8.27 -2.85
N LYS A 192 14.75 -8.85 -2.41
CA LYS A 192 13.71 -9.35 -3.31
C LYS A 192 13.09 -8.22 -4.15
N GLU A 193 12.88 -7.04 -3.57
CA GLU A 193 12.34 -5.85 -4.26
C GLU A 193 13.30 -5.41 -5.37
N ALA A 194 14.60 -5.34 -5.06
CA ALA A 194 15.65 -4.99 -6.02
C ALA A 194 15.73 -5.98 -7.18
N ASN A 195 15.76 -7.28 -6.86
CA ASN A 195 15.83 -8.34 -7.87
C ASN A 195 14.59 -8.33 -8.76
N PHE A 196 13.40 -8.12 -8.19
CA PHE A 196 12.16 -8.01 -8.94
C PHE A 196 12.20 -6.84 -9.93
N HIS A 197 12.50 -5.63 -9.46
CA HIS A 197 12.54 -4.44 -10.31
C HIS A 197 13.65 -4.50 -11.36
N GLY A 198 14.83 -5.01 -11.02
CA GLY A 198 15.92 -5.23 -11.98
C GLY A 198 15.56 -6.25 -13.06
N ALA A 199 14.94 -7.37 -12.67
CA ALA A 199 14.45 -8.38 -13.62
C ALA A 199 13.30 -7.85 -14.49
N MET A 200 12.42 -7.01 -13.95
CA MET A 200 11.34 -6.37 -14.71
C MET A 200 11.82 -5.43 -15.80
N ASP A 201 12.82 -4.58 -15.53
CA ASP A 201 13.41 -3.71 -16.54
C ASP A 201 13.98 -4.54 -17.71
N GLY A 202 14.73 -5.60 -17.38
CA GLY A 202 15.24 -6.55 -18.37
C GLY A 202 14.13 -7.20 -19.19
N ALA A 203 13.14 -7.79 -18.53
CA ALA A 203 12.06 -8.52 -19.20
C ALA A 203 11.15 -7.60 -20.05
N SER A 204 10.95 -6.35 -19.63
CA SER A 204 10.20 -5.35 -20.40
C SER A 204 10.89 -4.98 -21.73
N LYS A 205 12.23 -5.00 -21.77
CA LYS A 205 12.99 -4.79 -23.02
C LYS A 205 12.79 -5.95 -24.01
N PHE A 206 12.60 -7.18 -23.53
CA PHE A 206 12.25 -8.32 -24.39
C PHE A 206 10.85 -8.16 -25.01
N VAL A 207 9.85 -7.72 -24.23
CA VAL A 207 8.48 -7.48 -24.76
C VAL A 207 8.49 -6.38 -25.82
N LYS A 208 9.30 -5.33 -25.64
CA LYS A 208 9.50 -4.31 -26.68
C LYS A 208 10.09 -4.90 -27.96
N GLY A 209 11.04 -5.82 -27.85
CA GLY A 209 11.61 -6.53 -29.00
C GLY A 209 10.57 -7.39 -29.73
N ASP A 210 9.74 -8.11 -28.98
CA ASP A 210 8.64 -8.93 -29.53
C ASP A 210 7.63 -8.09 -30.31
N ALA A 211 7.22 -6.92 -29.79
CA ALA A 211 6.30 -6.04 -30.50
C ALA A 211 6.87 -5.55 -31.84
N ILE A 212 8.18 -5.30 -31.93
CA ILE A 212 8.85 -4.95 -33.20
C ILE A 212 8.86 -6.16 -34.14
N ALA A 213 9.18 -7.35 -33.62
CA ALA A 213 9.19 -8.58 -34.41
C ALA A 213 7.80 -8.88 -35.00
N ALA A 214 6.72 -8.71 -34.23
CA ALA A 214 5.35 -8.90 -34.71
C ALA A 214 4.99 -7.97 -35.88
N ILE A 215 5.43 -6.71 -35.85
CA ILE A 215 5.24 -5.76 -36.96
C ILE A 215 5.98 -6.24 -38.21
N ILE A 216 7.25 -6.66 -38.06
CA ILE A 216 8.06 -7.17 -39.17
C ILE A 216 7.43 -8.43 -39.76
N ILE A 217 7.01 -9.37 -38.91
CA ILE A 217 6.35 -10.61 -39.32
C ILE A 217 5.07 -10.30 -40.10
N THR A 218 4.26 -9.34 -39.65
CA THR A 218 3.05 -8.93 -40.37
C THR A 218 3.39 -8.41 -41.78
N LEU A 219 4.40 -7.55 -41.90
CA LEU A 219 4.82 -7.02 -43.21
C LEU A 219 5.33 -8.14 -44.12
N ILE A 220 6.07 -9.10 -43.57
CA ILE A 220 6.54 -10.28 -44.30
C ILE A 220 5.35 -11.13 -44.75
N ASN A 221 4.35 -11.38 -43.89
CA ASN A 221 3.21 -12.23 -44.23
C ASN A 221 2.34 -11.61 -45.32
N ILE A 222 2.06 -10.30 -45.28
CA ILE A 222 1.34 -9.62 -46.35
C ILE A 222 2.15 -9.64 -47.64
N GLY A 223 3.43 -9.22 -47.60
CA GLY A 223 4.26 -9.08 -48.78
C GLY A 223 4.65 -10.41 -49.43
N ALA A 224 5.28 -11.30 -48.66
CA ALA A 224 5.70 -12.62 -49.14
C ALA A 224 4.50 -13.50 -49.45
N GLY A 225 3.44 -13.45 -48.65
CA GLY A 225 2.21 -14.21 -48.90
C GLY A 225 1.54 -13.81 -50.21
N PHE A 226 1.46 -12.51 -50.49
CA PHE A 226 0.97 -12.01 -51.77
C PHE A 226 1.81 -12.51 -52.96
N VAL A 227 3.15 -12.46 -52.85
CA VAL A 227 4.05 -12.96 -53.90
C VAL A 227 3.89 -14.47 -54.08
N ILE A 228 3.82 -15.26 -53.00
CA ILE A 228 3.63 -16.72 -53.07
C ILE A 228 2.27 -17.05 -53.70
N GLY A 229 1.20 -16.38 -53.26
CA GLY A 229 -0.15 -16.59 -53.77
C GLY A 229 -0.27 -16.31 -55.27
N VAL A 230 0.25 -15.17 -55.74
CA VAL A 230 0.13 -14.77 -57.16
C VAL A 230 1.15 -15.50 -58.05
N VAL A 231 2.42 -15.53 -57.65
CA VAL A 231 3.52 -16.00 -58.52
C VAL A 231 3.71 -17.52 -58.44
N GLN A 232 3.60 -18.12 -57.26
CA GLN A 232 3.86 -19.57 -57.10
C GLN A 232 2.58 -20.41 -57.17
N LYS A 233 1.48 -19.94 -56.57
CA LYS A 233 0.21 -20.68 -56.48
C LYS A 233 -0.79 -20.31 -57.58
N GLY A 234 -0.51 -19.28 -58.39
CA GLY A 234 -1.32 -18.88 -59.54
C GLY A 234 -2.68 -18.27 -59.18
N MET A 235 -2.85 -17.76 -57.96
CA MET A 235 -4.10 -17.16 -57.52
C MET A 235 -4.37 -15.80 -58.19
N PRO A 236 -5.64 -15.43 -58.40
CA PRO A 236 -6.00 -14.06 -58.79
C PRO A 236 -5.46 -13.04 -57.78
N MET A 237 -4.92 -11.94 -58.28
CA MET A 237 -4.29 -10.89 -57.46
C MET A 237 -5.19 -10.38 -56.33
N ALA A 238 -6.48 -10.18 -56.61
CA ALA A 238 -7.46 -9.73 -55.62
C ALA A 238 -7.75 -10.78 -54.54
N GLU A 239 -7.80 -12.06 -54.91
CA GLU A 239 -8.08 -13.16 -53.99
C GLU A 239 -6.88 -13.46 -53.10
N ALA A 240 -5.67 -13.44 -53.66
CA ALA A 240 -4.44 -13.53 -52.90
C ALA A 240 -4.32 -12.36 -51.90
N ALA A 241 -4.58 -11.13 -52.35
CA ALA A 241 -4.58 -9.97 -51.45
C ALA A 241 -5.60 -10.11 -50.33
N ALA A 242 -6.81 -10.59 -50.62
CA ALA A 242 -7.85 -10.79 -49.60
C ALA A 242 -7.46 -11.88 -48.59
N ASN A 243 -7.11 -13.09 -49.03
CA ASN A 243 -6.83 -14.23 -48.15
C ASN A 243 -5.63 -13.97 -47.25
N TYR A 244 -4.49 -13.57 -47.82
CA TYR A 244 -3.28 -13.34 -47.04
C TYR A 244 -3.41 -12.12 -46.13
N THR A 245 -4.16 -11.09 -46.52
CA THR A 245 -4.43 -9.95 -45.63
C THR A 245 -5.31 -10.35 -44.46
N ILE A 246 -6.41 -11.08 -44.69
CA ILE A 246 -7.31 -11.51 -43.62
C ILE A 246 -6.58 -12.42 -42.62
N LEU A 247 -5.83 -13.39 -43.13
CA LEU A 247 -5.04 -14.31 -42.31
C LEU A 247 -3.96 -13.58 -41.51
N THR A 248 -3.25 -12.64 -42.14
CA THR A 248 -2.18 -11.89 -41.46
C THR A 248 -2.73 -10.93 -40.41
N VAL A 249 -3.82 -10.21 -40.73
CA VAL A 249 -4.48 -9.33 -39.75
C VAL A 249 -5.02 -10.16 -38.59
N GLY A 250 -5.63 -11.31 -38.87
CA GLY A 250 -6.09 -12.24 -37.85
C GLY A 250 -4.96 -12.72 -36.94
N ASP A 251 -3.85 -13.17 -37.52
CA ASP A 251 -2.67 -13.65 -36.78
C ASP A 251 -2.09 -12.55 -35.89
N GLY A 252 -1.91 -11.35 -36.47
CA GLY A 252 -1.43 -10.20 -35.72
C GLY A 252 -2.35 -9.84 -34.55
N LEU A 253 -3.67 -9.88 -34.73
CA LEU A 253 -4.64 -9.59 -33.65
C LEU A 253 -4.59 -10.64 -32.53
N VAL A 254 -4.51 -11.92 -32.90
CA VAL A 254 -4.41 -13.02 -31.93
C VAL A 254 -3.13 -12.91 -31.11
N GLY A 255 -2.02 -12.49 -31.70
CA GLY A 255 -0.78 -12.20 -30.97
C GLY A 255 -0.86 -10.94 -30.11
N GLN A 256 -1.61 -9.94 -30.56
CA GLN A 256 -1.62 -8.60 -29.97
C GLN A 256 -2.51 -8.47 -28.73
N ILE A 257 -3.63 -9.21 -28.66
CA ILE A 257 -4.51 -9.20 -27.47
C ILE A 257 -3.77 -9.72 -26.22
N PRO A 258 -3.11 -10.89 -26.23
CA PRO A 258 -2.29 -11.35 -25.10
C PRO A 258 -1.16 -10.39 -24.76
N ALA A 259 -0.48 -9.82 -25.77
CA ALA A 259 0.59 -8.85 -25.55
C ALA A 259 0.10 -7.58 -24.86
N LEU A 260 -1.06 -7.05 -25.28
CA LEU A 260 -1.73 -5.92 -24.65
C LEU A 260 -2.06 -6.20 -23.19
N ILE A 261 -2.65 -7.36 -22.92
CA ILE A 261 -3.05 -7.79 -21.58
C ILE A 261 -1.82 -7.92 -20.66
N ILE A 262 -0.76 -8.59 -21.14
CA ILE A 262 0.48 -8.79 -20.36
C ILE A 262 1.20 -7.45 -20.12
N SER A 263 1.32 -6.58 -21.13
CA SER A 263 1.94 -5.25 -20.97
C SER A 263 1.15 -4.36 -20.00
N THR A 264 -0.18 -4.44 -20.01
CA THR A 264 -1.03 -3.73 -19.04
C THR A 264 -0.84 -4.29 -17.63
N SER A 265 -0.75 -5.61 -17.50
CA SER A 265 -0.48 -6.29 -16.21
C SER A 265 0.88 -5.90 -15.65
N ALA A 266 1.90 -5.83 -16.50
CA ALA A 266 3.24 -5.38 -16.11
C ALA A 266 3.24 -3.93 -15.65
N GLY A 267 2.57 -3.04 -16.39
CA GLY A 267 2.40 -1.65 -16.00
C GLY A 267 1.67 -1.48 -14.67
N LEU A 268 0.57 -2.23 -14.45
CA LEU A 268 -0.17 -2.24 -13.19
C LEU A 268 0.69 -2.72 -12.02
N LEU A 269 1.44 -3.82 -12.22
CA LEU A 269 2.24 -4.42 -11.16
C LEU A 269 3.44 -3.53 -10.77
N VAL A 270 4.07 -2.86 -11.75
CA VAL A 270 5.19 -1.93 -11.49
C VAL A 270 4.72 -0.64 -10.83
N THR A 271 3.52 -0.16 -11.16
CA THR A 271 2.93 1.05 -10.56
C THR A 271 2.19 0.78 -9.26
N ARG A 272 2.08 -0.49 -8.84
CA ARG A 272 1.46 -0.87 -7.58
C ARG A 272 2.26 -0.28 -6.42
N SER A 273 1.68 0.70 -5.73
CA SER A 273 2.21 1.19 -4.47
C SER A 273 2.17 0.09 -3.41
N THR A 274 3.03 0.18 -2.40
CA THR A 274 3.12 -0.72 -1.23
C THR A 274 1.90 -0.62 -0.30
N GLY A 275 0.69 -0.70 -0.85
CA GLY A 275 -0.57 -0.73 -0.12
C GLY A 275 -0.78 -2.08 0.57
N GLU A 276 -1.67 -2.09 1.55
CA GLU A 276 -2.04 -3.31 2.31
C GLU A 276 -3.19 -4.08 1.67
N LYS A 277 -3.80 -3.57 0.59
CA LYS A 277 -5.02 -4.13 -0.02
C LYS A 277 -4.86 -4.36 -1.53
N ASP A 278 -5.72 -5.20 -2.08
CA ASP A 278 -5.79 -5.46 -3.52
C ASP A 278 -6.36 -4.25 -4.29
N PHE A 279 -6.15 -4.24 -5.61
CA PHE A 279 -6.56 -3.13 -6.49
C PHE A 279 -8.05 -2.81 -6.38
N GLY A 280 -8.91 -3.84 -6.37
CA GLY A 280 -10.35 -3.66 -6.42
C GLY A 280 -10.86 -3.05 -5.12
N THR A 281 -10.29 -3.49 -4.00
CA THR A 281 -10.59 -2.94 -2.68
C THR A 281 -10.11 -1.49 -2.55
N ASP A 282 -8.93 -1.16 -3.05
CA ASP A 282 -8.43 0.23 -3.04
C ASP A 282 -9.24 1.15 -3.96
N LEU A 283 -9.57 0.69 -5.16
CA LEU A 283 -10.47 1.42 -6.08
C LEU A 283 -11.82 1.67 -5.42
N LYS A 284 -12.44 0.64 -4.84
CA LYS A 284 -13.71 0.76 -4.11
C LYS A 284 -13.58 1.78 -2.97
N ASN A 285 -12.54 1.69 -2.15
CA ASN A 285 -12.35 2.59 -1.01
C ASN A 285 -12.10 4.04 -1.46
N GLN A 286 -11.36 4.25 -2.54
CA GLN A 286 -11.00 5.59 -3.02
C GLN A 286 -12.19 6.28 -3.69
N PHE A 287 -12.95 5.56 -4.52
CA PHE A 287 -14.17 6.08 -5.14
C PHE A 287 -15.30 6.27 -4.11
N SER A 288 -15.45 5.36 -3.14
CA SER A 288 -16.49 5.46 -2.10
C SER A 288 -16.18 6.50 -1.01
N ARG A 289 -14.98 7.08 -0.96
CA ARG A 289 -14.66 8.15 0.01
C ARG A 289 -15.10 9.53 -0.45
N ASN A 290 -15.22 9.75 -1.76
CA ASN A 290 -15.48 11.07 -2.34
C ASN A 290 -16.86 11.14 -3.00
N GLY A 291 -17.93 11.04 -2.22
CA GLY A 291 -19.32 11.16 -2.71
C GLY A 291 -19.59 12.44 -3.52
N VAL A 292 -18.96 13.56 -3.12
CA VAL A 292 -19.04 14.86 -3.84
C VAL A 292 -18.55 14.75 -5.29
N ALA A 293 -17.46 14.02 -5.55
CA ALA A 293 -16.94 13.87 -6.91
C ALA A 293 -17.93 13.13 -7.82
N ILE A 294 -18.62 12.11 -7.29
CA ILE A 294 -19.62 11.33 -8.05
C ILE A 294 -20.83 12.21 -8.38
N TRP A 295 -21.27 13.06 -7.46
CA TRP A 295 -22.33 14.05 -7.72
C TRP A 295 -21.97 15.05 -8.81
N VAL A 296 -20.74 15.58 -8.79
CA VAL A 296 -20.25 16.50 -9.82
C VAL A 296 -20.24 15.82 -11.19
N VAL A 297 -19.75 14.59 -11.30
CA VAL A 297 -19.75 13.83 -12.55
C VAL A 297 -21.18 13.58 -13.03
N SER A 298 -22.10 13.20 -12.13
CA SER A 298 -23.52 13.02 -12.45
C SER A 298 -24.15 14.29 -13.04
N ALA A 299 -23.86 15.45 -12.47
CA ALA A 299 -24.36 16.74 -12.95
C ALA A 299 -23.77 17.10 -14.33
N ILE A 300 -22.47 16.89 -14.55
CA ILE A 300 -21.82 17.12 -15.86
C ILE A 300 -22.45 16.22 -16.93
N LEU A 301 -22.66 14.92 -16.64
CA LEU A 301 -23.30 13.99 -17.56
C LEU A 301 -24.75 14.40 -17.87
N MET A 302 -25.47 14.95 -16.90
CA MET A 302 -26.81 15.48 -17.12
C MET A 302 -26.78 16.69 -18.08
N ILE A 303 -25.82 17.60 -17.92
CA ILE A 303 -25.63 18.73 -18.84
C ILE A 303 -25.34 18.22 -20.26
N PHE A 304 -24.45 17.24 -20.40
CA PHE A 304 -24.11 16.65 -21.70
C PHE A 304 -25.29 15.98 -22.39
N ALA A 305 -26.23 15.39 -21.63
CA ALA A 305 -27.45 14.85 -22.21
C ALA A 305 -28.25 15.91 -22.97
N PHE A 306 -28.30 17.16 -22.46
CA PHE A 306 -29.07 18.25 -23.07
C PHE A 306 -28.35 18.99 -24.21
N ILE A 307 -27.09 18.66 -24.51
CA ILE A 307 -26.35 19.29 -25.63
C ILE A 307 -26.85 18.71 -26.97
N PRO A 308 -27.37 19.54 -27.89
CA PRO A 308 -27.79 19.08 -29.21
C PRO A 308 -26.62 18.44 -29.98
N GLY A 309 -26.84 17.25 -30.54
CA GLY A 309 -25.83 16.49 -31.29
C GLY A 309 -25.14 15.39 -30.49
N LEU A 310 -25.32 15.33 -29.17
CA LEU A 310 -24.88 14.20 -28.34
C LEU A 310 -26.01 13.18 -28.14
N PRO A 311 -25.67 11.88 -27.97
CA PRO A 311 -26.68 10.84 -27.73
C PRO A 311 -27.33 11.01 -26.35
N PHE A 312 -28.55 11.55 -26.31
CA PHE A 312 -29.31 11.87 -25.10
C PHE A 312 -29.43 10.67 -24.14
N PHE A 313 -29.87 9.52 -24.64
CA PHE A 313 -30.19 8.35 -23.79
C PHE A 313 -28.97 7.77 -23.05
N PRO A 314 -27.80 7.50 -23.68
CA PRO A 314 -26.60 7.07 -22.97
C PRO A 314 -26.17 8.00 -21.84
N PHE A 315 -26.13 9.31 -22.09
CA PHE A 315 -25.73 10.28 -21.07
C PHE A 315 -26.72 10.38 -19.92
N LEU A 316 -28.03 10.31 -20.22
CA LEU A 316 -29.07 10.30 -19.20
C LEU A 316 -28.96 9.07 -18.29
N ILE A 317 -28.81 7.87 -18.87
CA ILE A 317 -28.67 6.61 -18.11
C ILE A 317 -27.42 6.66 -17.22
N LEU A 318 -26.28 7.11 -17.75
CA LEU A 318 -25.04 7.23 -16.98
C LEU A 318 -25.16 8.26 -15.86
N SER A 319 -25.82 9.40 -16.11
CA SER A 319 -26.09 10.40 -15.07
C SER A 319 -26.90 9.81 -13.92
N PHE A 320 -28.04 9.17 -14.21
CA PHE A 320 -28.85 8.52 -13.17
C PHE A 320 -28.10 7.41 -12.43
N ALA A 321 -27.30 6.60 -13.13
CA ALA A 321 -26.47 5.57 -12.51
C ALA A 321 -25.44 6.17 -11.55
N MET A 322 -24.78 7.27 -11.93
CA MET A 322 -23.83 7.98 -11.05
C MET A 322 -24.53 8.63 -9.86
N ALA A 323 -25.71 9.24 -10.05
CA ALA A 323 -26.51 9.79 -8.94
C ALA A 323 -26.92 8.69 -7.94
N ALA A 324 -27.33 7.52 -8.42
CA ALA A 324 -27.70 6.38 -7.58
C ALA A 324 -26.50 5.86 -6.77
N LEU A 325 -25.32 5.78 -7.39
CA LEU A 325 -24.08 5.41 -6.70
C LEU A 325 -23.68 6.46 -5.66
N ALA A 326 -23.76 7.75 -5.99
CA ALA A 326 -23.47 8.84 -5.06
C ALA A 326 -24.38 8.78 -3.83
N TYR A 327 -25.68 8.55 -4.04
CA TYR A 327 -26.65 8.39 -2.97
C TYR A 327 -26.35 7.18 -2.07
N GLN A 328 -25.96 6.04 -2.62
CA GLN A 328 -25.55 4.88 -1.83
C GLN A 328 -24.29 5.14 -1.00
N VAL A 329 -23.30 5.84 -1.57
CA VAL A 329 -22.06 6.21 -0.89
C VAL A 329 -22.35 7.17 0.27
N ASP A 330 -23.13 8.23 0.02
CA ASP A 330 -23.50 9.20 1.06
C ASP A 330 -24.35 8.55 2.16
N LYS A 331 -25.29 7.66 1.81
CA LYS A 331 -26.07 6.91 2.79
C LYS A 331 -25.17 6.05 3.69
N THR A 332 -24.22 5.33 3.11
CA THR A 332 -23.28 4.48 3.88
C THR A 332 -22.38 5.33 4.78
N LYS A 333 -21.98 6.51 4.32
CA LYS A 333 -21.19 7.45 5.11
C LYS A 333 -22.00 8.02 6.28
N ARG A 334 -23.24 8.47 6.05
CA ARG A 334 -24.15 8.96 7.09
C ARG A 334 -24.44 7.89 8.14
N THR A 335 -24.81 6.67 7.74
CA THR A 335 -25.05 5.58 8.70
C THR A 335 -23.80 5.26 9.53
N ARG A 336 -22.61 5.36 8.95
CA ARG A 336 -21.36 5.18 9.69
C ARG A 336 -21.09 6.32 10.67
N GLU A 337 -21.40 7.56 10.30
CA GLU A 337 -21.30 8.73 11.17
C GLU A 337 -22.31 8.64 12.31
N GLU A 338 -23.57 8.28 12.02
CA GLU A 338 -24.63 8.02 12.99
C GLU A 338 -24.23 6.90 13.96
N MET A 339 -23.69 5.77 13.50
CA MET A 339 -23.19 4.69 14.39
C MET A 339 -21.99 5.12 15.26
N ILE A 340 -21.19 6.10 14.81
CA ILE A 340 -20.07 6.64 15.60
C ILE A 340 -20.59 7.64 16.63
N GLU A 341 -21.61 8.42 16.29
CA GLU A 341 -22.32 9.31 17.22
C GLU A 341 -23.10 8.49 18.26
N GLU A 342 -23.84 7.47 17.85
CA GLU A 342 -24.58 6.56 18.73
C GLU A 342 -23.64 5.80 19.67
N LYS A 343 -22.45 5.38 19.21
CA LYS A 343 -21.39 4.82 20.09
C LYS A 343 -20.73 5.85 21.01
N LYS A 344 -20.75 7.13 20.66
CA LYS A 344 -20.30 8.20 21.56
C LYS A 344 -21.38 8.51 22.59
N GLU A 345 -22.65 8.51 22.19
CA GLU A 345 -23.81 8.68 23.07
C GLU A 345 -23.94 7.50 24.03
N ASP A 346 -23.80 6.25 23.58
CA ASP A 346 -23.77 5.07 24.46
C ASP A 346 -22.62 5.13 25.49
N LYS A 347 -21.46 5.71 25.13
CA LYS A 347 -20.36 5.93 26.07
C LYS A 347 -20.59 7.08 27.06
N VAL A 348 -21.47 8.03 26.73
CA VAL A 348 -21.88 9.12 27.63
C VAL A 348 -23.01 8.62 28.55
N VAL A 349 -23.96 7.85 28.01
CA VAL A 349 -25.09 7.27 28.75
C VAL A 349 -24.65 6.11 29.66
N SER A 350 -23.69 5.26 29.27
CA SER A 350 -23.17 4.19 30.17
C SER A 350 -22.32 4.72 31.33
N LYS A 351 -22.00 6.02 31.36
CA LYS A 351 -21.25 6.64 32.45
C LYS A 351 -22.15 7.15 33.58
N GLU A 352 -23.46 7.24 33.35
CA GLU A 352 -24.41 7.79 34.33
C GLU A 352 -25.08 6.73 35.24
N GLU A 353 -24.82 5.43 35.07
CA GLU A 353 -25.44 4.37 35.90
C GLU A 353 -24.49 3.25 36.35
N ASN A 354 -23.18 3.50 36.49
CA ASN A 354 -22.29 2.52 37.14
C ASN A 354 -22.05 2.88 38.62
N TYR A 355 -23.07 2.64 39.46
CA TYR A 355 -22.97 2.81 40.92
C TYR A 355 -21.80 2.00 41.54
N GLU A 356 -21.33 0.94 40.86
CA GLU A 356 -20.18 0.14 41.29
C GLU A 356 -18.83 0.87 41.13
N GLU A 357 -18.70 1.80 40.16
CA GLU A 357 -17.49 2.63 40.03
C GLU A 357 -17.42 3.75 41.09
N MET A 358 -18.55 4.22 41.61
CA MET A 358 -18.58 5.17 42.75
C MET A 358 -18.18 4.53 44.09
N LEU A 359 -18.14 3.19 44.19
CA LEU A 359 -17.73 2.48 45.39
C LEU A 359 -16.20 2.27 45.48
N ASN A 360 -15.45 2.59 44.42
CA ASN A 360 -13.99 2.50 44.43
C ASN A 360 -13.40 3.79 45.00
N VAL A 361 -12.94 3.72 46.25
CA VAL A 361 -12.21 4.81 46.88
C VAL A 361 -10.80 4.87 46.28
N ASP A 362 -10.47 6.00 45.66
CA ASP A 362 -9.12 6.23 45.14
C ASP A 362 -8.10 6.13 46.27
N LEU A 363 -7.09 5.27 46.08
CA LEU A 363 -6.03 5.04 47.07
C LEU A 363 -5.26 6.33 47.33
N LEU A 364 -4.81 7.03 46.28
CA LEU A 364 -4.16 8.33 46.36
C LEU A 364 -4.90 9.30 45.43
N GLN A 365 -5.32 10.44 45.96
CA GLN A 365 -6.06 11.46 45.22
C GLN A 365 -5.45 12.84 45.46
N LEU A 366 -5.23 13.58 44.38
CA LEU A 366 -4.82 14.98 44.38
C LEU A 366 -5.98 15.82 43.82
N GLU A 367 -6.58 16.64 44.66
CA GLU A 367 -7.59 17.60 44.22
C GLU A 367 -6.96 18.98 44.08
N VAL A 368 -7.24 19.67 42.98
CA VAL A 368 -6.69 21.00 42.69
C VAL A 368 -7.79 22.03 42.46
N GLY A 369 -7.58 23.24 42.97
CA GLY A 369 -8.35 24.42 42.60
C GLY A 369 -8.07 24.85 41.16
N TYR A 370 -8.97 25.66 40.59
CA TYR A 370 -8.93 25.99 39.17
C TYR A 370 -7.66 26.74 38.72
N GLY A 371 -6.99 27.47 39.63
CA GLY A 371 -5.75 28.20 39.37
C GLY A 371 -4.53 27.29 39.21
N LEU A 372 -4.64 26.02 39.60
CA LEU A 372 -3.55 25.03 39.50
C LEU A 372 -3.75 24.02 38.36
N ILE A 373 -4.89 24.06 37.65
CA ILE A 373 -5.19 23.19 36.51
C ILE A 373 -4.07 23.17 35.45
N PRO A 374 -3.45 24.30 35.06
CA PRO A 374 -2.38 24.29 34.06
C PRO A 374 -1.18 23.41 34.43
N PHE A 375 -0.91 23.19 35.72
CA PHE A 375 0.21 22.35 36.18
C PHE A 375 -0.09 20.85 36.08
N VAL A 376 -1.36 20.46 35.96
CA VAL A 376 -1.82 19.06 35.96
C VAL A 376 -2.58 18.64 34.71
N ASP A 377 -2.71 19.52 33.71
CA ASP A 377 -3.42 19.22 32.46
C ASP A 377 -2.51 18.53 31.44
N SER A 378 -2.90 17.32 31.02
CA SER A 378 -2.20 16.55 29.98
C SER A 378 -2.20 17.22 28.60
N ALA A 379 -3.19 18.06 28.29
CA ALA A 379 -3.27 18.79 27.02
C ALA A 379 -2.31 19.99 26.97
N GLN A 380 -1.84 20.46 28.13
CA GLN A 380 -0.95 21.61 28.29
C GLN A 380 0.47 21.19 28.72
N ASP A 381 0.81 19.90 28.64
CA ASP A 381 2.07 19.32 29.11
C ASP A 381 2.39 19.67 30.57
N GLY A 382 1.38 19.50 31.44
CA GLY A 382 1.45 19.85 32.87
C GLY A 382 2.69 19.26 33.58
N GLU A 383 3.58 20.15 34.01
CA GLU A 383 4.89 19.79 34.58
C GLU A 383 4.78 18.91 35.85
N LEU A 384 3.70 19.04 36.63
CA LEU A 384 3.49 18.26 37.84
C LEU A 384 3.23 16.77 37.53
N LEU A 385 2.63 16.46 36.38
CA LEU A 385 2.37 15.06 35.97
C LEU A 385 3.69 14.29 35.83
N HIS A 386 4.66 14.87 35.14
CA HIS A 386 5.99 14.29 34.93
C HIS A 386 6.76 14.13 36.24
N ARG A 387 6.61 15.10 37.16
CA ARG A 387 7.24 15.04 38.49
C ARG A 387 6.62 13.95 39.37
N ILE A 388 5.30 13.79 39.38
CA ILE A 388 4.63 12.68 40.10
C ILE A 388 5.11 11.33 39.56
N GLN A 389 5.22 11.17 38.23
CA GLN A 389 5.77 9.94 37.65
C GLN A 389 7.22 9.68 38.09
N SER A 390 8.04 10.74 38.13
CA SER A 390 9.44 10.66 38.58
C SER A 390 9.55 10.28 40.06
N ILE A 391 8.70 10.86 40.93
CA ILE A 391 8.61 10.51 42.35
C ILE A 391 8.29 9.02 42.50
N ARG A 392 7.25 8.53 41.82
CA ARG A 392 6.87 7.11 41.89
C ARG A 392 8.01 6.18 41.47
N LYS A 393 8.77 6.54 40.44
CA LYS A 393 9.95 5.80 39.99
C LYS A 393 11.08 5.82 41.02
N GLN A 394 11.34 6.97 41.64
CA GLN A 394 12.35 7.10 42.70
C GLN A 394 12.01 6.28 43.94
N PHE A 395 10.75 6.27 44.40
CA PHE A 395 10.32 5.42 45.51
C PHE A 395 10.49 3.93 45.19
N ALA A 396 10.11 3.49 43.99
CA ALA A 396 10.31 2.11 43.55
C ALA A 396 11.78 1.68 43.59
N MET A 397 12.70 2.57 43.20
CA MET A 397 14.15 2.30 43.19
C MET A 397 14.79 2.38 44.58
N ASN A 398 14.44 3.38 45.39
CA ASN A 398 15.13 3.68 46.64
C ASN A 398 14.55 2.94 47.85
N THR A 399 13.23 2.73 47.86
CA THR A 399 12.50 2.15 49.01
C THR A 399 11.93 0.76 48.73
N GLY A 400 11.92 0.32 47.46
CA GLY A 400 11.56 -1.05 47.09
C GLY A 400 10.07 -1.34 47.01
N PHE A 401 9.20 -0.33 47.09
CA PHE A 401 7.75 -0.48 46.86
C PHE A 401 7.25 0.50 45.78
N ILE A 402 6.20 0.09 45.09
CA ILE A 402 5.60 0.88 44.00
C ILE A 402 4.45 1.69 44.56
N VAL A 403 4.58 3.02 44.52
CA VAL A 403 3.50 3.94 44.87
C VAL A 403 2.33 3.79 43.89
N PRO A 404 1.07 3.62 44.36
CA PRO A 404 -0.12 3.57 43.52
C PRO A 404 -0.25 4.79 42.59
N PRO A 405 -1.02 4.69 41.48
CA PRO A 405 -1.31 5.86 40.67
C PRO A 405 -2.07 6.92 41.48
N VAL A 406 -1.66 8.18 41.34
CA VAL A 406 -2.32 9.34 41.95
C VAL A 406 -3.42 9.80 41.01
N HIS A 407 -4.68 9.75 41.44
CA HIS A 407 -5.81 10.27 40.68
C HIS A 407 -5.91 11.78 40.88
N ILE A 408 -5.89 12.54 39.80
CA ILE A 408 -5.97 14.00 39.85
C ILE A 408 -7.37 14.43 39.44
N LYS A 409 -8.02 15.25 40.28
CA LYS A 409 -9.36 15.81 40.02
C LYS A 409 -9.35 17.31 40.25
N ASP A 410 -10.08 18.05 39.45
CA ASP A 410 -10.41 19.43 39.77
C ASP A 410 -11.52 19.48 40.82
N ASN A 411 -11.40 20.38 41.79
CA ASN A 411 -12.41 20.59 42.80
C ASN A 411 -12.76 22.08 42.88
N LEU A 412 -13.92 22.44 42.36
CA LEU A 412 -14.43 23.82 42.34
C LEU A 412 -14.80 24.35 43.74
N GLN A 413 -14.84 23.50 44.77
CA GLN A 413 -15.06 23.91 46.15
C GLN A 413 -13.76 24.36 46.85
N LEU A 414 -12.59 24.03 46.29
CA LEU A 414 -11.31 24.50 46.80
C LEU A 414 -11.07 25.96 46.42
N SER A 415 -10.27 26.66 47.23
CA SER A 415 -9.77 27.98 46.85
C SER A 415 -8.97 27.92 45.54
N PRO A 416 -8.94 29.00 44.74
CA PRO A 416 -8.34 29.00 43.40
C PRO A 416 -6.96 28.34 43.30
N ASN A 417 -6.08 28.64 44.25
CA ASN A 417 -4.69 28.20 44.23
C ASN A 417 -4.39 27.14 45.30
N GLN A 418 -5.43 26.48 45.80
CA GLN A 418 -5.30 25.47 46.84
C GLN A 418 -5.30 24.07 46.22
N TYR A 419 -4.58 23.15 46.85
CA TYR A 419 -4.71 21.72 46.56
C TYR A 419 -4.82 20.92 47.85
N THR A 420 -5.43 19.75 47.74
CA THR A 420 -5.54 18.79 48.83
C THR A 420 -5.09 17.42 48.36
N PHE A 421 -4.40 16.70 49.23
CA PHE A 421 -3.95 15.33 48.97
C PHE A 421 -4.64 14.38 49.94
N SER A 422 -5.24 13.32 49.41
CA SER A 422 -6.06 12.38 50.15
C SER A 422 -5.57 10.95 49.95
N LEU A 423 -5.59 10.16 51.02
CA LEU A 423 -5.29 8.73 51.01
C LEU A 423 -6.54 7.97 51.42
N LYS A 424 -7.01 7.03 50.58
CA LYS A 424 -8.24 6.26 50.78
C LYS A 424 -9.44 7.16 51.13
N GLY A 425 -9.57 8.29 50.42
CA GLY A 425 -10.64 9.26 50.60
C GLY A 425 -10.51 10.18 51.83
N ILE A 426 -9.49 10.01 52.68
CA ILE A 426 -9.22 10.88 53.82
C ILE A 426 -8.19 11.92 53.42
N LYS A 427 -8.51 13.20 53.61
CA LYS A 427 -7.59 14.31 53.38
C LYS A 427 -6.45 14.27 54.39
N ILE A 428 -5.22 14.10 53.90
CA ILE A 428 -4.00 14.01 54.70
C ILE A 428 -3.11 15.25 54.57
N ALA A 429 -3.28 16.06 53.51
CA ALA A 429 -2.56 17.31 53.36
C ALA A 429 -3.37 18.37 52.62
N GLU A 430 -3.02 19.63 52.88
CA GLU A 430 -3.60 20.83 52.26
C GLU A 430 -2.53 21.91 52.20
N ALA A 431 -2.42 22.59 51.06
CA ALA A 431 -1.58 23.76 50.94
C ALA A 431 -2.11 24.72 49.87
N GLU A 432 -1.75 25.99 50.02
CA GLU A 432 -2.02 27.04 49.05
C GLU A 432 -0.74 27.42 48.32
N MET A 433 -0.83 27.56 47.01
CA MET A 433 0.26 27.95 46.12
C MET A 433 -0.01 29.34 45.55
N LEU A 434 1.03 29.98 45.02
CA LEU A 434 0.87 31.27 44.34
C LEU A 434 1.44 31.20 42.93
N PRO A 435 0.64 30.80 41.92
CA PRO A 435 1.11 30.70 40.54
C PRO A 435 1.80 31.98 40.06
N GLY A 436 2.88 31.84 39.29
CA GLY A 436 3.70 32.96 38.83
C GLY A 436 4.66 33.56 39.86
N HIS A 437 4.71 33.02 41.08
CA HIS A 437 5.69 33.38 42.11
C HIS A 437 6.60 32.19 42.43
N PHE A 438 7.73 32.49 43.07
CA PHE A 438 8.70 31.53 43.59
C PHE A 438 8.70 31.57 45.11
N MET A 439 8.87 30.41 45.74
CA MET A 439 9.03 30.30 47.18
C MET A 439 10.52 30.40 47.52
N ALA A 440 10.89 31.36 48.36
CA ALA A 440 12.24 31.53 48.86
C ALA A 440 12.30 31.16 50.35
N MET A 441 13.19 30.23 50.70
CA MET A 441 13.39 29.71 52.05
C MET A 441 14.78 30.10 52.56
N ASP A 442 14.89 30.43 53.84
CA ASP A 442 16.16 30.73 54.49
C ASP A 442 16.76 29.45 55.09
N PRO A 443 17.87 28.91 54.54
CA PRO A 443 18.55 27.75 55.11
C PRO A 443 19.46 28.11 56.32
N GLY A 444 19.43 29.35 56.81
CA GLY A 444 20.26 29.88 57.89
C GLY A 444 21.49 30.68 57.42
N THR A 445 21.60 30.93 56.12
CA THR A 445 22.74 31.63 55.50
C THR A 445 22.36 32.95 54.83
N VAL A 446 21.14 33.44 55.08
CA VAL A 446 20.65 34.67 54.45
C VAL A 446 21.38 35.90 54.98
N THR A 447 21.84 36.73 54.06
CA THR A 447 22.60 37.97 54.34
C THR A 447 21.75 39.23 54.24
N GLU A 448 20.65 39.18 53.47
CA GLU A 448 19.72 40.30 53.26
C GLU A 448 18.28 39.79 53.19
N THR A 449 17.35 40.39 53.92
CA THR A 449 15.93 40.03 53.88
C THR A 449 15.22 40.62 52.66
N ILE A 450 14.47 39.80 51.93
CA ILE A 450 13.75 40.24 50.72
C ILE A 450 12.27 40.46 51.02
N LYS A 451 11.70 41.51 50.42
CA LYS A 451 10.27 41.81 50.52
C LYS A 451 9.46 40.84 49.65
N GLY A 452 8.67 39.99 50.31
CA GLY A 452 7.72 39.06 49.70
C GLY A 452 6.50 38.87 50.59
N ILE A 453 5.61 37.95 50.20
CA ILE A 453 4.45 37.55 51.01
C ILE A 453 4.92 36.41 51.92
N ALA A 454 4.86 36.61 53.23
CA ALA A 454 5.24 35.58 54.19
C ALA A 454 4.31 34.37 54.10
N THR A 455 4.90 33.18 54.09
CA THR A 455 4.20 31.89 54.00
C THR A 455 5.00 30.84 54.77
N GLU A 456 4.44 29.65 54.91
CA GLU A 456 5.13 28.48 55.42
C GLU A 456 5.31 27.46 54.28
N GLU A 457 6.46 26.81 54.23
CA GLU A 457 6.72 25.72 53.28
C GLU A 457 5.99 24.44 53.75
N PRO A 458 5.22 23.78 52.88
CA PRO A 458 4.27 22.78 53.33
C PRO A 458 4.85 21.39 53.63
N ALA A 459 6.05 21.02 53.14
CA ALA A 459 6.66 19.72 53.41
C ALA A 459 7.34 19.63 54.78
N PHE A 460 8.00 20.71 55.23
CA PHE A 460 8.84 20.74 56.44
C PHE A 460 8.45 21.83 57.44
N GLY A 461 7.50 22.71 57.13
CA GLY A 461 7.05 23.77 58.03
C GLY A 461 8.07 24.91 58.18
N LEU A 462 8.90 25.14 57.16
CA LEU A 462 9.94 26.17 57.22
C LEU A 462 9.37 27.56 56.90
N PRO A 463 9.79 28.62 57.61
CA PRO A 463 9.43 29.98 57.24
C PRO A 463 9.92 30.32 55.82
N ALA A 464 8.99 30.74 54.96
CA ALA A 464 9.28 31.05 53.57
C ALA A 464 8.60 32.36 53.15
N ILE A 465 9.01 32.88 52.00
CA ILE A 465 8.40 34.07 51.39
C ILE A 465 8.11 33.80 49.92
N TRP A 466 6.92 34.15 49.46
CA TRP A 466 6.62 34.23 48.03
C TRP A 466 7.22 35.50 47.45
N ILE A 467 8.05 35.32 46.44
CA ILE A 467 8.71 36.39 45.69
C ILE A 467 8.32 36.32 44.22
N SER A 468 8.22 37.48 43.59
CA SER A 468 8.00 37.61 42.16
C SER A 468 9.29 37.28 41.38
N GLU A 469 9.15 36.94 40.10
CA GLU A 469 10.27 36.50 39.25
C GLU A 469 11.43 37.50 39.18
N ASP A 470 11.15 38.81 39.19
CA ASP A 470 12.14 39.89 39.19
C ASP A 470 13.06 39.89 40.42
N LYS A 471 12.66 39.22 41.51
CA LYS A 471 13.43 39.15 42.76
C LYS A 471 14.20 37.84 42.92
N LYS A 472 14.04 36.89 42.00
CA LYS A 472 14.63 35.55 42.06
C LYS A 472 16.15 35.57 42.20
N ASP A 473 16.83 36.28 41.30
CA ASP A 473 18.30 36.34 41.27
C ASP A 473 18.87 36.99 42.54
N ARG A 474 18.22 38.08 43.00
CA ARG A 474 18.60 38.76 44.24
C ARG A 474 18.41 37.85 45.46
N ALA A 475 17.36 37.04 45.49
CA ALA A 475 17.11 36.07 46.56
C ALA A 475 18.17 34.98 46.62
N GLN A 476 18.57 34.45 45.47
CA GLN A 476 19.66 33.47 45.43
C GLN A 476 20.99 34.08 45.88
N ILE A 477 21.32 35.31 45.44
CA ILE A 477 22.54 36.02 45.88
C ILE A 477 22.52 36.30 47.38
N ALA A 478 21.36 36.66 47.92
CA ALA A 478 21.20 36.91 49.35
C ALA A 478 21.28 35.63 50.20
N GLY A 479 21.31 34.44 49.59
CA GLY A 479 21.47 33.15 50.27
C GLY A 479 20.18 32.36 50.47
N TYR A 480 19.06 32.76 49.86
CA TYR A 480 17.81 31.99 49.89
C TYR A 480 17.85 30.80 48.92
N THR A 481 17.22 29.71 49.33
CA THR A 481 16.86 28.61 48.41
C THR A 481 15.54 28.96 47.73
N VAL A 482 15.58 29.15 46.41
CA VAL A 482 14.41 29.60 45.63
C VAL A 482 13.89 28.48 44.75
N VAL A 483 12.60 28.14 44.88
CA VAL A 483 11.93 27.04 44.16
C VAL A 483 10.61 27.51 43.55
N ASP A 484 10.21 26.90 42.44
CA ASP A 484 8.95 27.15 41.74
C ASP A 484 7.79 26.36 42.34
N CYS A 485 6.55 26.79 42.06
CA CYS A 485 5.32 26.18 42.59
C CYS A 485 5.25 24.67 42.33
N THR A 486 5.61 24.22 41.11
CA THR A 486 5.57 22.80 40.75
C THR A 486 6.54 21.98 41.61
N THR A 487 7.74 22.51 41.87
CA THR A 487 8.72 21.86 42.76
C THR A 487 8.24 21.82 44.20
N VAL A 488 7.64 22.88 44.74
CA VAL A 488 7.10 22.87 46.12
C VAL A 488 6.01 21.80 46.25
N MET A 489 5.06 21.75 45.31
CA MET A 489 4.00 20.73 45.31
C MET A 489 4.57 19.31 45.22
N ALA A 490 5.54 19.09 44.34
CA ALA A 490 6.19 17.79 44.17
C ALA A 490 6.93 17.34 45.43
N THR A 491 7.68 18.24 46.09
CA THR A 491 8.38 17.95 47.35
C THR A 491 7.40 17.59 48.46
N HIS A 492 6.31 18.37 48.60
CA HIS A 492 5.28 18.09 49.60
C HIS A 492 4.61 16.73 49.36
N ILE A 493 4.20 16.42 48.12
CA ILE A 493 3.61 15.12 47.78
C ILE A 493 4.60 13.97 48.07
N SER A 494 5.88 14.15 47.74
CA SER A 494 6.91 13.15 48.02
C SER A 494 7.07 12.90 49.52
N GLU A 495 7.10 13.95 50.35
CA GLU A 495 7.26 13.79 51.80
C GLU A 495 6.00 13.18 52.43
N ILE A 496 4.80 13.53 51.97
CA ILE A 496 3.55 12.88 52.41
C ILE A 496 3.57 11.38 52.11
N ILE A 497 3.92 11.00 50.87
CA ILE A 497 4.00 9.58 50.48
C ILE A 497 5.03 8.84 51.36
N LYS A 498 6.13 9.49 51.70
CA LYS A 498 7.16 8.93 52.60
C LYS A 498 6.64 8.73 54.02
N GLN A 499 5.95 9.71 54.58
CA GLN A 499 5.37 9.65 55.92
C GLN A 499 4.30 8.54 56.03
N HIS A 500 3.47 8.42 55.00
CA HIS A 500 2.39 7.43 54.92
C HIS A 500 2.79 6.12 54.20
N SER A 501 4.09 5.85 54.01
CA SER A 501 4.55 4.66 53.26
C SER A 501 4.17 3.31 53.89
N HIS A 502 3.79 3.31 55.17
CA HIS A 502 3.38 2.11 55.89
C HIS A 502 1.88 1.78 55.73
N GLU A 503 1.08 2.73 55.26
CA GLU A 503 -0.39 2.65 55.07
C GLU A 503 -0.76 2.22 53.64
#